data_AF-A0A820E0C2-F1
#
_entry.id   AF-A0A820E0C2-F1
#
_cell.length_a   1.000
_cell.length_b   1.000
_cell.length_c   1.000
_cell.angle_alpha   90.00
_cell.angle_beta   90.00
_cell.angle_gamma   90.00
#
_symmetry.space_group_name_H-M   'P 1'
#
loop_
_entity.id
_entity.type
_entity.pdbx_description
1 polymer ?
#
loop_
_entity_poly.entity_id
_entity_poly.type
_entity_poly.pdbx_seq_one_letter_code
_entity_poly.pdbx_strand_id
1 'polypeptide(L)'
;MRIDWNVLLLFFGLFVWLDGLNSTGIPHKIWVALKLNSASLTDIKSLLIFYIFTLIGSNIFSNVPLTLLVLEQVPPTGDHLSLVLYLAFITTIAGNLTLFGSVANLIVAQKALTSSLQHKFDFWTYLKFGFLTTILLSLVGTFIIYGLLRVIH
;
A
#
# COMPACT_ATOMS: atom_id res chain seq x y z
N MET A 1 4.49 -29.93 5.44
CA MET A 1 4.42 -28.55 4.91
C MET A 1 5.33 -28.46 3.68
N ARG A 2 4.86 -27.90 2.56
CA ARG A 2 5.72 -27.62 1.40
C ARG A 2 6.13 -26.15 1.48
N ILE A 3 7.44 -25.89 1.55
CA ILE A 3 7.99 -24.54 1.51
C ILE A 3 8.09 -24.10 0.05
N ASP A 4 7.55 -22.93 -0.27
CA ASP A 4 7.67 -22.34 -1.60
C ASP A 4 8.94 -21.48 -1.67
N TRP A 5 10.03 -22.10 -2.13
CA TRP A 5 11.34 -21.46 -2.23
C TRP A 5 11.35 -20.26 -3.19
N ASN A 6 10.50 -20.26 -4.21
CA ASN A 6 10.43 -19.16 -5.16
C ASN A 6 9.88 -17.89 -4.48
N VAL A 7 8.85 -18.05 -3.66
CA VAL A 7 8.27 -16.94 -2.88
C VAL A 7 9.27 -16.41 -1.84
N LEU A 8 10.00 -17.29 -1.17
CA LEU A 8 11.03 -16.87 -0.21
C LEU A 8 12.17 -16.07 -0.89
N LEU A 9 12.66 -16.56 -2.02
CA LEU A 9 13.69 -15.85 -2.81
C LEU A 9 13.18 -14.50 -3.31
N LEU A 10 11.91 -14.41 -3.73
CA LEU A 10 11.26 -13.15 -4.10
C LEU A 10 11.27 -12.15 -2.93
N PHE A 11 10.82 -12.57 -1.73
CA PHE A 11 10.81 -11.68 -0.56
C PHE A 11 12.21 -11.27 -0.13
N PHE A 12 13.19 -12.18 -0.17
CA PHE A 12 14.57 -11.85 0.15
C PHE A 12 15.12 -10.78 -0.81
N GLY A 13 14.99 -11.00 -2.12
CA GLY A 13 15.42 -10.04 -3.13
C GLY A 13 14.69 -8.70 -3.02
N LEU A 14 13.38 -8.74 -2.73
CA LEU A 14 12.56 -7.55 -2.52
C LEU A 14 13.03 -6.72 -1.33
N PHE A 15 13.32 -7.34 -0.18
CA PHE A 15 13.78 -6.62 1.00
C PHE A 15 15.20 -6.06 0.85
N VAL A 16 16.11 -6.81 0.20
CA VAL A 16 17.46 -6.30 -0.13
C VAL A 16 17.36 -5.10 -1.08
N TRP A 17 16.51 -5.18 -2.10
CA TRP A 17 16.28 -4.07 -3.01
C TRP A 17 15.64 -2.86 -2.32
N LEU A 18 14.69 -3.11 -1.41
CA LEU A 18 14.00 -2.07 -0.64
C LEU A 18 14.97 -1.28 0.24
N ASP A 19 15.85 -1.99 0.94
CA ASP A 19 16.91 -1.39 1.76
C ASP A 19 17.89 -0.56 0.93
N GLY A 20 18.28 -1.08 -0.25
CA GLY A 20 19.10 -0.34 -1.22
C GLY A 20 18.42 0.93 -1.72
N LEU A 21 17.13 0.86 -2.05
CA LEU A 21 16.33 2.03 -2.46
C LEU A 21 16.25 3.06 -1.33
N ASN A 22 16.01 2.61 -0.10
CA ASN A 22 15.91 3.49 1.05
C ASN A 22 17.25 4.21 1.34
N SER A 23 18.36 3.49 1.20
CA SER A 23 19.72 4.04 1.33
C SER A 23 20.06 5.15 0.33
N THR A 24 19.35 5.26 -0.80
CA THR A 24 19.55 6.37 -1.76
C THR A 24 19.04 7.72 -1.26
N GLY A 25 18.18 7.74 -0.23
CA GLY A 25 17.48 8.93 0.24
C GLY A 25 16.40 9.46 -0.72
N ILE A 26 16.14 8.79 -1.85
CA ILE A 26 15.07 9.17 -2.79
C ILE A 26 13.70 9.15 -2.10
N PRO A 27 13.31 8.10 -1.33
CA PRO A 27 12.01 8.09 -0.63
C PRO A 27 11.81 9.32 0.26
N HIS A 28 12.85 9.68 1.03
CA HIS A 28 12.82 10.86 1.88
C HIS A 28 12.65 12.17 1.09
N LYS A 29 13.37 12.33 -0.03
CA LYS A 29 13.22 13.51 -0.91
C LYS A 29 11.81 13.65 -1.45
N ILE A 30 11.19 12.55 -1.87
CA ILE A 30 9.79 12.53 -2.34
C ILE A 30 8.84 12.90 -1.20
N TRP A 31 9.05 12.31 -0.02
CA TRP A 31 8.25 12.58 1.18
C TRP A 31 8.22 14.07 1.53
N VAL A 32 9.38 14.71 1.56
CA VAL A 32 9.52 16.15 1.83
C VAL A 32 8.97 17.00 0.69
N ALA A 33 9.19 16.62 -0.58
CA ALA A 33 8.68 17.35 -1.74
C ALA A 33 7.14 17.40 -1.76
N LEU A 34 6.49 16.34 -1.27
CA LEU A 34 5.03 16.27 -1.11
C LEU A 34 4.52 16.91 0.19
N LYS A 35 5.42 17.51 1.00
CA LYS A 35 5.13 18.11 2.32
C LYS A 35 4.52 17.13 3.33
N LEU A 36 4.79 15.83 3.17
CA LEU A 36 4.25 14.78 4.04
C LEU A 36 4.98 14.67 5.39
N ASN A 37 6.13 15.33 5.52
CA ASN A 37 6.86 15.48 6.78
C ASN A 37 6.10 16.29 7.85
N SER A 38 5.12 17.09 7.43
CA SER A 38 4.20 17.83 8.30
C SER A 38 2.76 17.40 8.08
N ALA A 39 2.55 16.17 7.59
CA ALA A 39 1.22 15.64 7.34
C ALA A 39 0.43 15.57 8.66
N SER A 40 -0.74 16.20 8.67
CA SER A 40 -1.77 15.94 9.66
C SER A 40 -3.00 15.37 8.95
N LEU A 41 -3.64 14.39 9.57
CA LEU A 41 -4.84 13.76 9.05
C LEU A 41 -6.10 14.61 9.29
N THR A 42 -6.02 15.64 10.13
CA THR A 42 -7.11 16.60 10.37
C THR A 42 -7.22 17.69 9.30
N ASP A 43 -6.13 17.92 8.55
CA ASP A 43 -6.14 18.74 7.34
C ASP A 43 -6.50 17.88 6.11
N ILE A 44 -7.60 18.24 5.45
CA ILE A 44 -8.12 17.50 4.29
C ILE A 44 -7.12 17.48 3.13
N LYS A 45 -6.32 18.54 2.93
CA LYS A 45 -5.36 18.60 1.82
C LYS A 45 -4.22 17.61 2.06
N SER A 46 -3.62 17.66 3.25
CA SER A 46 -2.60 16.71 3.69
C SER A 46 -3.11 15.26 3.62
N LEU A 47 -4.33 14.98 4.12
CA LEU A 47 -4.95 13.66 4.03
C LEU A 47 -5.07 13.15 2.58
N LEU A 48 -5.56 14.00 1.67
CA LEU A 48 -5.74 13.61 0.26
C LEU A 48 -4.40 13.36 -0.45
N ILE A 49 -3.37 14.16 -0.15
CA ILE A 49 -2.02 13.93 -0.70
C ILE A 49 -1.48 12.59 -0.19
N PHE A 50 -1.59 12.33 1.12
CA PHE A 50 -1.16 11.07 1.72
C PHE A 50 -1.92 9.88 1.11
N TYR A 51 -3.24 10.02 0.97
CA TYR A 51 -4.12 9.02 0.35
C TYR A 51 -3.67 8.67 -1.06
N ILE A 52 -3.53 9.67 -1.94
CA ILE A 52 -3.16 9.47 -3.35
C ILE A 52 -1.76 8.87 -3.45
N PHE A 53 -0.80 9.41 -2.68
CA PHE A 53 0.56 8.90 -2.62
C PHE A 53 0.59 7.42 -2.24
N THR A 54 -0.13 7.05 -1.18
CA THR A 54 -0.18 5.68 -0.68
C THR A 54 -0.90 4.74 -1.63
N LEU A 55 -2.03 5.17 -2.20
CA LEU A 55 -2.81 4.38 -3.17
C LEU A 55 -2.00 4.03 -4.42
N ILE A 56 -1.31 5.03 -5.00
CA ILE A 56 -0.48 4.85 -6.18
C ILE A 56 0.79 4.07 -5.83
N GLY A 57 1.50 4.49 -4.77
CA GLY A 57 2.74 3.85 -4.34
C GLY A 57 2.55 2.37 -4.02
N SER A 58 1.42 1.98 -3.41
CA SER A 58 1.13 0.58 -3.08
C SER A 58 0.96 -0.28 -4.33
N ASN A 59 0.57 0.30 -5.46
CA ASN A 59 0.45 -0.43 -6.73
C ASN A 59 1.76 -0.46 -7.54
N ILE A 60 2.71 0.40 -7.21
CA ILE A 60 4.05 0.42 -7.82
C ILE A 60 5.00 -0.50 -7.05
N PHE A 61 5.02 -0.38 -5.72
CA PHE A 61 5.97 -1.08 -4.83
C PHE A 61 5.38 -2.31 -4.14
N SER A 62 4.09 -2.60 -4.34
CA SER A 62 3.28 -3.48 -3.49
C SER A 62 2.98 -2.92 -2.09
N ASN A 63 1.94 -3.45 -1.45
CA ASN A 63 1.49 -3.03 -0.12
C ASN A 63 2.58 -3.09 0.97
N VAL A 64 3.24 -4.24 1.14
CA VAL A 64 4.23 -4.44 2.22
C VAL A 64 5.46 -3.54 2.04
N PRO A 65 6.13 -3.50 0.87
CA PRO A 65 7.33 -2.67 0.70
C PRO A 65 7.03 -1.18 0.83
N LEU A 66 5.91 -0.70 0.28
CA LEU A 66 5.51 0.69 0.48
C LEU A 66 5.30 1.00 1.97
N THR A 67 4.61 0.11 2.70
CA THR A 67 4.35 0.32 4.13
C THR A 67 5.65 0.51 4.91
N LEU A 68 6.65 -0.33 4.65
CA LEU A 68 7.95 -0.24 5.30
C LEU A 68 8.67 1.07 4.93
N LEU A 69 8.71 1.42 3.65
CA LEU A 69 9.34 2.68 3.20
C LEU A 69 8.71 3.91 3.83
N VAL A 70 7.38 3.95 3.90
CA VAL A 70 6.66 5.10 4.44
C VAL A 70 6.75 5.15 5.96
N LEU A 71 6.68 4.00 6.64
CA LEU A 71 6.80 3.91 8.09
C LEU A 71 8.09 4.57 8.60
N GLU A 72 9.21 4.38 7.88
CA GLU A 72 10.48 5.01 8.22
C GLU A 72 10.50 6.54 8.05
N GLN A 73 9.58 7.09 7.26
CA GLN A 73 9.44 8.55 7.07
C GLN A 73 8.46 9.20 8.05
N VAL A 74 7.59 8.42 8.70
CA VAL A 74 6.60 8.95 9.65
C VAL A 74 7.29 9.31 10.97
N PRO A 75 7.29 10.59 11.39
CA PRO A 75 7.97 10.99 12.61
C PRO A 75 7.31 10.37 13.86
N PRO A 76 8.09 9.99 14.89
CA PRO A 76 7.57 9.40 16.13
C PRO A 76 7.04 10.50 17.09
N THR A 77 6.14 11.36 16.60
CA THR A 77 5.60 12.52 17.33
C THR A 77 4.09 12.59 17.20
N GLY A 78 3.38 13.12 18.21
CA GLY A 78 1.97 13.52 18.18
C GLY A 78 1.03 12.56 17.42
N ASP A 79 0.87 12.82 16.11
CA ASP A 79 0.00 12.11 15.19
C ASP A 79 0.54 10.74 14.70
N HIS A 80 1.69 10.27 15.18
CA HIS A 80 2.37 9.06 14.70
C HIS A 80 1.44 7.83 14.58
N LEU A 81 0.72 7.50 15.66
CA LEU A 81 -0.16 6.34 15.68
C LEU A 81 -1.27 6.45 14.62
N SER A 82 -1.90 7.63 14.49
CA SER A 82 -2.96 7.88 13.52
C SER A 82 -2.44 7.75 12.09
N LEU A 83 -1.25 8.30 11.80
CA LEU A 83 -0.60 8.19 10.49
C LEU A 83 -0.25 6.73 10.15
N VAL A 84 0.30 5.97 11.10
CA VAL A 84 0.66 4.56 10.90
C VAL A 84 -0.59 3.69 10.68
N LEU A 85 -1.65 3.91 11.47
CA LEU A 85 -2.91 3.18 11.29
C LEU A 85 -3.58 3.53 9.95
N TYR A 86 -3.57 4.81 9.56
CA TYR A 86 -4.10 5.23 8.27
C TYR A 86 -3.28 4.67 7.10
N LEU A 87 -1.95 4.66 7.21
CA LEU A 87 -1.05 4.01 6.26
C LEU A 87 -1.38 2.52 6.13
N ALA A 88 -1.47 1.79 7.24
CA ALA A 88 -1.78 0.36 7.24
C ALA A 88 -3.14 0.08 6.58
N PHE A 89 -4.14 0.92 6.86
CA PHE A 89 -5.46 0.83 6.25
C PHE A 89 -5.40 1.04 4.72
N ILE A 90 -4.84 2.16 4.25
CA ILE A 90 -4.84 2.49 2.82
C ILE A 90 -3.96 1.54 2.03
N THR A 91 -2.75 1.20 2.49
CA THR A 91 -1.86 0.26 1.80
C THR A 91 -2.48 -1.14 1.64
N THR A 92 -3.19 -1.62 2.66
CA THR A 92 -3.87 -2.92 2.60
C THR A 92 -4.97 -2.94 1.56
N ILE A 93 -5.79 -1.88 1.51
CA ILE A 93 -6.88 -1.79 0.53
C ILE A 93 -6.30 -1.55 -0.87
N ALA A 94 -5.38 -0.60 -1.01
CA ALA A 94 -4.73 -0.24 -2.26
C ALA A 94 -4.03 -1.41 -2.95
N GLY A 95 -3.50 -2.37 -2.18
CA GLY A 95 -2.88 -3.58 -2.72
C GLY A 95 -3.83 -4.47 -3.53
N ASN A 96 -5.15 -4.27 -3.42
CA ASN A 96 -6.16 -4.99 -4.21
C ASN A 96 -6.59 -4.25 -5.49
N LEU A 97 -6.09 -3.04 -5.74
CA LEU A 97 -6.49 -2.24 -6.91
C LEU A 97 -6.15 -2.97 -8.21
N THR A 98 -4.95 -3.54 -8.27
CA THR A 98 -4.43 -4.26 -9.42
C THR A 98 -3.87 -5.61 -9.00
N LEU A 99 -3.69 -6.51 -9.97
CA LEU A 99 -3.09 -7.82 -9.72
C LEU A 99 -1.66 -7.72 -9.15
N PHE A 100 -0.93 -6.66 -9.50
CA PHE A 100 0.44 -6.40 -9.06
C PHE A 100 0.53 -5.63 -7.73
N GLY A 101 -0.59 -5.16 -7.19
CA GLY A 101 -0.61 -4.34 -5.96
C GLY A 101 -0.21 -5.09 -4.69
N SER A 102 -0.19 -6.43 -4.72
CA SER A 102 0.25 -7.24 -3.59
C SER A 102 0.84 -8.56 -4.05
N VAL A 103 1.89 -8.99 -3.34
CA VAL A 103 2.50 -10.32 -3.54
C VAL A 103 1.47 -11.44 -3.32
N ALA A 104 0.50 -11.25 -2.42
CA ALA A 104 -0.56 -12.24 -2.20
C ALA A 104 -1.41 -12.47 -3.47
N ASN A 105 -1.73 -11.41 -4.21
CA ASN A 105 -2.47 -11.50 -5.47
C ASN A 105 -1.68 -12.28 -6.51
N LEU A 106 -0.37 -12.02 -6.60
CA LEU A 106 0.54 -12.74 -7.51
C LEU A 106 0.65 -14.23 -7.16
N ILE A 107 0.73 -14.58 -5.86
CA ILE A 107 0.74 -15.98 -5.42
C ILE A 107 -0.56 -16.69 -5.82
N VAL A 108 -1.72 -16.04 -5.63
CA VAL A 108 -3.01 -16.60 -6.03
C VAL A 108 -3.09 -16.76 -7.55
N ALA A 109 -2.63 -15.76 -8.31
CA ALA A 109 -2.58 -15.81 -9.77
C ALA A 109 -1.70 -16.96 -10.27
N GLN A 110 -0.49 -17.12 -9.72
CA GLN A 110 0.42 -18.21 -10.06
C GLN A 110 -0.23 -19.58 -9.80
N LYS A 111 -0.88 -19.75 -8.64
CA LYS A 111 -1.60 -20.99 -8.33
C LYS A 111 -2.75 -21.24 -9.30
N ALA A 112 -3.53 -20.22 -9.64
CA ALA A 112 -4.62 -20.32 -10.59
C ALA A 112 -4.12 -20.78 -11.97
N LEU A 113 -2.98 -20.22 -12.43
CA LEU A 113 -2.32 -20.60 -13.68
C LEU A 113 -1.81 -22.04 -13.68
N THR A 114 -1.40 -22.59 -12.54
CA THR A 114 -0.95 -24.00 -12.45
C THR A 114 -2.10 -25.01 -12.31
N SER A 115 -3.32 -24.54 -12.07
CA SER A 115 -4.52 -25.36 -11.89
C SER A 115 -5.35 -25.45 -13.19
N SER A 116 -6.31 -26.36 -13.27
CA SER A 116 -7.26 -26.45 -14.39
C SER A 116 -8.16 -25.21 -14.57
N LEU A 117 -7.97 -24.16 -13.77
CA LEU A 117 -8.70 -22.89 -13.79
C LEU A 117 -8.07 -21.83 -14.70
N GLN A 118 -7.03 -22.16 -15.48
CA GLN A 118 -6.34 -21.23 -16.40
C GLN A 118 -7.29 -20.34 -17.23
N HIS A 119 -8.42 -20.88 -17.70
CA HIS A 119 -9.38 -20.15 -18.54
C HIS A 119 -10.27 -19.12 -17.80
N LYS A 120 -10.22 -19.05 -16.46
CA LYS A 120 -11.09 -18.17 -15.65
C LYS A 120 -10.37 -16.98 -15.02
N PHE A 121 -9.04 -16.90 -15.13
CA PHE A 121 -8.25 -15.86 -14.47
C PHE A 121 -7.62 -14.91 -15.50
N ASP A 122 -8.30 -13.80 -15.77
CA ASP A 122 -7.81 -12.73 -16.65
C ASP A 122 -7.54 -11.45 -15.83
N PHE A 123 -6.47 -10.74 -16.18
CA PHE A 123 -6.05 -9.51 -15.52
C PHE A 123 -7.16 -8.45 -15.54
N TRP A 124 -7.88 -8.31 -16.66
CA TRP A 124 -8.92 -7.29 -16.77
C TRP A 124 -10.15 -7.62 -15.94
N THR A 125 -10.49 -8.90 -15.82
CA THR A 125 -11.53 -9.34 -14.89
C THR A 125 -11.15 -8.97 -13.46
N TYR A 126 -9.91 -9.30 -13.03
CA TYR A 126 -9.43 -8.90 -11.71
C TYR A 126 -9.46 -7.39 -11.52
N LEU A 127 -8.92 -6.63 -12.47
CA LEU A 127 -8.83 -5.17 -12.41
C LEU A 127 -10.20 -4.51 -12.26
N LYS A 128 -11.23 -4.98 -12.96
CA LYS A 128 -12.60 -4.42 -12.83
C LYS A 128 -13.13 -4.52 -11.40
N PHE A 129 -13.02 -5.69 -10.79
CA PHE A 129 -13.47 -5.91 -9.42
C PHE A 129 -12.55 -5.23 -8.40
N GLY A 130 -11.23 -5.36 -8.57
CA GLY A 130 -10.21 -4.76 -7.72
C GLY A 130 -10.30 -3.24 -7.71
N PHE A 131 -10.39 -2.61 -8.89
CA PHE A 131 -10.53 -1.17 -9.02
C PHE A 131 -11.78 -0.65 -8.30
N LEU A 132 -12.96 -1.21 -8.61
CA LEU A 132 -14.22 -0.73 -8.05
C LEU A 132 -14.27 -0.89 -6.53
N THR A 133 -13.89 -2.07 -6.02
CA THR A 133 -13.92 -2.34 -4.57
C THR A 133 -12.90 -1.52 -3.82
N THR A 134 -11.67 -1.39 -4.34
CA THR A 134 -10.61 -0.61 -3.72
C THR A 134 -11.00 0.85 -3.59
N ILE A 135 -11.45 1.48 -4.69
CA ILE A 135 -11.80 2.91 -4.68
C ILE A 135 -12.98 3.19 -3.73
N LEU A 136 -14.01 2.34 -3.74
CA LEU A 136 -15.15 2.51 -2.84
C LEU A 136 -14.74 2.38 -1.37
N LEU A 137 -14.02 1.31 -1.01
CA LEU A 137 -13.62 1.05 0.37
C LEU A 137 -12.60 2.08 0.88
N SER A 138 -11.64 2.47 0.04
CA SER A 138 -10.62 3.43 0.42
C SER A 138 -11.20 4.84 0.62
N LEU A 139 -12.14 5.27 -0.22
CA LEU A 139 -12.82 6.56 -0.07
C LEU A 139 -13.70 6.55 1.18
N VAL A 140 -14.60 5.56 1.32
CA VAL A 140 -15.51 5.46 2.47
C VAL A 140 -14.71 5.41 3.77
N GLY A 141 -13.69 4.56 3.86
CA GLY A 141 -12.87 4.49 5.06
C GLY A 141 -12.05 5.75 5.32
N THR A 142 -11.55 6.43 4.29
CA THR A 142 -10.88 7.73 4.45
C THR A 142 -11.82 8.77 5.04
N PHE A 143 -13.05 8.86 4.56
CA PHE A 143 -14.06 9.79 5.11
C PHE A 143 -14.44 9.44 6.55
N ILE A 144 -14.60 8.16 6.87
CA ILE A 144 -14.90 7.71 8.24
C ILE A 144 -13.75 8.06 9.19
N ILE A 145 -12.51 7.73 8.82
CA ILE A 145 -11.31 8.01 9.64
C ILE A 145 -11.14 9.51 9.83
N TYR A 146 -11.30 10.30 8.77
CA TYR A 146 -11.26 11.76 8.86
C TYR A 146 -12.31 12.33 9.82
N GLY A 147 -13.55 11.83 9.74
CA GLY A 147 -14.63 12.21 10.64
C GLY A 147 -14.32 11.85 12.10
N LEU A 148 -13.82 10.64 12.35
CA LEU A 148 -13.40 10.19 13.68
C LEU A 148 -12.29 11.08 14.28
N LEU A 149 -11.25 11.37 13.50
CA LEU A 149 -10.14 12.19 13.96
C LEU A 149 -10.57 13.62 14.30
N ARG A 150 -11.54 14.19 13.59
CA ARG A 150 -12.12 15.51 13.91
C ARG A 150 -13.00 15.54 15.16
N VAL A 151 -13.48 14.41 15.63
CA VAL A 151 -14.29 14.32 16.86
C VAL A 151 -13.40 14.12 18.09
N ILE A 152 -12.26 13.44 17.91
CA ILE A 152 -11.33 13.09 18.99
C ILE A 152 -10.35 14.24 19.28
N HIS A 153 -10.04 15.09 18.29
CA HIS A 153 -9.21 16.29 18.42
C HIS A 153 -10.05 17.57 18.43
#